data_AF-A0A434MPB1-F1
#
_entry.id   AF-A0A434MPB1-F1
#
_cell.length_a   1.000
_cell.length_b   1.000
_cell.length_c   1.000
_cell.angle_alpha   90.00
_cell.angle_beta   90.00
_cell.angle_gamma   90.00
#
_symmetry.space_group_name_H-M   'P 1'
#
loop_
_entity.id
_entity.type
_entity.pdbx_description
1 polymer ?
#
loop_
_entity_poly.entity_id
_entity_poly.type
_entity_poly.pdbx_seq_one_letter_code
_entity_poly.pdbx_strand_id
1 'polypeptide(L)'
;MSEPASPSEIEQGEGGPVGREPERRREPVFNMPPVVLAVIGICVVVHLIRLYWLTEDQDFSLLIRTAFIPIRYSGRFDLDFYAFSTPFTYAFLHGGFAHLAVNMVWLAAFGSPLANRFGALRFSLFFAATGLAAVVLFWAVHPLGLAPLVGASGAISGMMGAAARFGFRTDRSSGKAAFAGAPLPMAA
;
A
#
# COMPACT_ATOMS: atom_id res chain seq x y z
N MET A 1 -73.52 42.85 15.69
CA MET A 1 -73.10 42.69 17.10
C MET A 1 -72.83 41.22 17.30
N SER A 2 -71.55 40.82 17.17
CA SER A 2 -70.74 40.26 18.28
C SER A 2 -71.04 38.76 18.40
N GLU A 3 -70.19 37.83 17.95
CA GLU A 3 -68.82 37.56 18.40
C GLU A 3 -68.21 36.49 17.43
N PRO A 4 -66.91 36.47 17.11
CA PRO A 4 -66.32 35.33 16.43
C PRO A 4 -65.94 34.24 17.45
N ALA A 5 -66.47 33.03 17.26
CA ALA A 5 -65.93 31.85 17.92
C ALA A 5 -64.50 31.59 17.38
N SER A 6 -63.52 31.56 18.28
CA SER A 6 -62.16 31.05 18.01
C SER A 6 -62.11 29.58 18.41
N PRO A 7 -61.94 28.65 17.46
CA PRO A 7 -61.67 27.25 17.77
C PRO A 7 -60.15 26.98 17.85
N SER A 8 -59.78 26.14 18.82
CA SER A 8 -58.58 25.29 18.89
C SER A 8 -57.21 26.00 18.94
N GLU A 9 -56.44 25.85 20.01
CA GLU A 9 -55.55 24.68 20.19
C GLU A 9 -54.64 24.44 18.98
N ILE A 10 -53.86 25.44 18.55
CA ILE A 10 -52.66 25.20 17.73
C ILE A 10 -51.58 26.18 18.21
N GLU A 11 -50.38 25.63 18.46
CA GLU A 11 -49.11 26.32 18.78
C GLU A 11 -48.86 26.75 20.23
N GLN A 12 -48.86 25.77 21.13
CA GLN A 12 -47.90 25.78 22.25
C GLN A 12 -46.55 25.24 21.76
N GLY A 13 -45.53 26.10 21.81
CA GLY A 13 -44.18 25.73 22.23
C GLY A 13 -43.38 24.81 21.31
N GLU A 14 -42.64 25.42 20.40
CA GLU A 14 -41.42 24.88 19.83
C GLU A 14 -40.52 24.27 20.91
N GLY A 15 -40.31 22.96 20.83
CA GLY A 15 -39.45 22.20 21.72
C GLY A 15 -39.08 20.86 21.12
N GLY A 16 -38.83 20.83 19.80
CA GLY A 16 -38.27 19.65 19.14
C GLY A 16 -36.93 19.31 19.82
N PRO A 17 -36.62 18.02 20.05
CA PRO A 17 -35.33 17.65 20.60
C PRO A 17 -34.27 18.19 19.64
N VAL A 18 -33.46 19.14 20.11
CA VAL A 18 -32.26 19.60 19.42
C VAL A 18 -31.47 18.34 19.12
N GLY A 19 -31.54 17.88 17.88
CA GLY A 19 -30.80 16.73 17.42
C GLY A 19 -29.34 17.03 17.71
N ARG A 20 -28.76 16.32 18.67
CA ARG A 20 -27.31 16.36 18.86
C ARG A 20 -26.72 16.01 17.52
N GLU A 21 -26.10 16.99 16.84
CA GLU A 21 -25.30 16.70 15.66
C GLU A 21 -24.38 15.53 16.03
N PRO A 22 -24.34 14.46 15.23
CA PRO A 22 -23.47 13.33 15.55
C PRO A 22 -22.05 13.88 15.63
N GLU A 23 -21.52 13.88 16.84
CA GLU A 23 -20.19 14.38 17.17
C GLU A 23 -19.24 13.77 16.14
N ARG A 24 -18.68 14.61 15.25
CA ARG A 24 -17.90 14.17 14.10
C ARG A 24 -16.64 13.50 14.64
N ARG A 25 -16.74 12.18 14.90
CA ARG A 25 -15.68 11.39 15.52
C ARG A 25 -14.43 11.63 14.69
N ARG A 26 -13.42 12.23 15.31
CA ARG A 26 -12.13 12.47 14.65
C ARG A 26 -11.58 11.11 14.26
N GLU A 27 -11.77 10.71 13.01
CA GLU A 27 -11.12 9.53 12.47
C GLU A 27 -9.63 9.84 12.43
N PRO A 28 -8.78 9.01 13.07
CA PRO A 28 -7.35 9.23 13.02
C PRO A 28 -6.91 9.27 11.56
N VAL A 29 -6.16 10.32 11.20
CA VAL A 29 -5.69 10.59 9.82
C VAL A 29 -4.89 9.41 9.24
N PHE A 30 -4.37 8.53 10.11
CA PHE A 30 -3.65 7.31 9.77
C PHE A 30 -4.31 6.07 10.37
N ASN A 31 -5.51 5.68 9.89
CA ASN A 31 -5.98 4.30 10.08
C ASN A 31 -5.35 3.37 9.04
N MET A 32 -4.01 3.31 9.03
CA MET A 32 -3.26 2.48 8.08
C MET A 32 -3.31 1.00 8.51
N PRO A 33 -3.61 0.06 7.61
CA PRO A 33 -3.63 -1.36 7.96
C PRO A 33 -2.28 -1.82 8.54
N PRO A 34 -2.28 -2.62 9.62
CA PRO A 34 -1.04 -3.04 10.28
C PRO A 34 -0.03 -3.72 9.33
N VAL A 35 -0.51 -4.45 8.32
CA VAL A 35 0.34 -5.10 7.33
C VAL A 35 1.10 -4.11 6.44
N VAL A 36 0.47 -2.98 6.08
CA VAL A 36 1.11 -1.93 5.27
C VAL A 36 2.15 -1.21 6.10
N LEU A 37 1.79 -0.88 7.36
CA LEU A 37 2.73 -0.29 8.31
C LEU A 37 3.92 -1.21 8.58
N ALA A 38 3.71 -2.53 8.67
CA ALA A 38 4.79 -3.50 8.84
C ALA A 38 5.76 -3.48 7.65
N VAL A 39 5.25 -3.48 6.40
CA VAL A 39 6.10 -3.39 5.21
C VAL A 39 6.88 -2.08 5.18
N ILE A 40 6.23 -0.95 5.48
CA ILE A 40 6.90 0.36 5.57
C ILE A 40 7.99 0.32 6.65
N GLY A 41 7.67 -0.19 7.83
CA GLY A 41 8.58 -0.31 8.95
C GLY A 41 9.81 -1.14 8.60
N ILE A 42 9.63 -2.29 7.93
CA ILE A 42 10.73 -3.13 7.47
C ILE A 42 11.63 -2.36 6.49
N CYS A 43 11.06 -1.70 5.48
CA CYS A 43 11.82 -0.91 4.51
C CYS A 43 12.63 0.21 5.17
N VAL A 44 12.02 0.92 6.12
CA VAL A 44 12.68 2.00 6.87
C VAL A 44 13.79 1.44 7.75
N VAL A 45 13.52 0.39 8.53
CA VAL A 45 14.52 -0.22 9.41
C VAL A 45 15.71 -0.76 8.62
N VAL A 46 15.47 -1.47 7.52
CA VAL A 46 16.52 -1.95 6.63
C VAL A 46 17.35 -0.78 6.10
N HIS A 47 16.72 0.31 5.65
CA HIS A 47 17.44 1.47 5.15
C HIS A 47 18.28 2.17 6.23
N LEU A 48 17.75 2.32 7.45
CA LEU A 48 18.48 2.92 8.57
C LEU A 48 19.66 2.06 9.03
N ILE A 49 19.49 0.74 9.11
CA ILE A 49 20.58 -0.20 9.44
C ILE A 49 21.72 -0.04 8.42
N ARG A 50 21.39 -0.01 7.13
CA ARG A 50 22.36 0.16 6.05
C ARG A 50 23.14 1.47 6.15
N LEU A 51 22.48 2.56 6.54
CA LEU A 51 23.11 3.88 6.59
C LEU A 51 23.90 4.14 7.88
N TYR A 52 23.43 3.65 9.02
CA TYR A 52 23.96 4.07 10.32
C TYR A 52 24.67 2.96 11.09
N TRP A 53 24.49 1.69 10.71
CA TRP A 53 24.99 0.55 11.48
C TRP A 53 26.02 -0.29 10.74
N LEU A 54 25.91 -0.39 9.41
CA LEU A 54 26.82 -1.21 8.61
C LEU A 54 28.04 -0.39 8.17
N THR A 55 29.20 -1.06 8.13
CA THR A 55 30.36 -0.55 7.40
C THR A 55 30.10 -0.62 5.88
N GLU A 56 30.90 0.09 5.09
CA GLU A 56 30.77 0.06 3.62
C GLU A 56 30.86 -1.36 3.05
N ASP A 57 31.81 -2.17 3.53
CA ASP A 57 31.95 -3.57 3.12
C ASP A 57 30.75 -4.44 3.50
N GLN A 58 30.18 -4.21 4.69
CA GLN A 58 29.00 -4.93 5.15
C GLN A 58 27.76 -4.54 4.35
N ASP A 59 27.57 -3.24 4.07
CA ASP A 59 26.47 -2.76 3.24
C ASP A 59 26.57 -3.31 1.81
N PHE A 60 27.77 -3.30 1.23
CA PHE A 60 28.04 -3.87 -0.08
C PHE A 60 27.73 -5.37 -0.11
N SER A 61 28.18 -6.13 0.91
CA SER A 61 27.89 -7.56 1.00
C SER A 61 26.38 -7.83 1.12
N LEU A 62 25.68 -7.04 1.94
CA LEU A 62 24.23 -7.13 2.09
C LEU A 62 23.52 -6.84 0.77
N LEU A 63 23.91 -5.79 0.05
CA LEU A 63 23.38 -5.44 -1.26
C LEU A 63 23.52 -6.60 -2.26
N ILE A 64 24.72 -7.16 -2.42
CA ILE A 64 24.96 -8.25 -3.38
C ILE A 64 24.16 -9.52 -3.02
N ARG A 65 23.95 -9.78 -1.72
CA ARG A 65 23.23 -10.97 -1.23
C ARG A 65 21.72 -10.82 -1.24
N THR A 66 21.18 -9.60 -1.23
CA THR A 66 19.74 -9.35 -1.01
C THR A 66 19.06 -8.53 -2.10
N ALA A 67 19.81 -7.86 -2.97
CA ALA A 67 19.28 -7.24 -4.19
C ALA A 67 19.14 -8.27 -5.32
N PHE A 68 18.18 -8.03 -6.22
CA PHE A 68 18.00 -8.88 -7.39
C PHE A 68 19.00 -8.47 -8.48
N ILE A 69 19.90 -9.37 -8.88
CA ILE A 69 20.88 -9.12 -9.95
C ILE A 69 20.58 -10.08 -11.10
N PRO A 70 20.12 -9.58 -12.26
CA PRO A 70 19.62 -10.43 -13.36
C PRO A 70 20.61 -11.50 -13.82
N ILE A 71 21.89 -11.16 -13.92
CA ILE A 71 22.91 -12.07 -14.42
C ILE A 71 23.00 -13.38 -13.62
N ARG A 72 22.60 -13.39 -12.34
CA ARG A 72 22.61 -14.59 -11.48
C ARG A 72 21.65 -15.67 -11.98
N TYR A 73 20.66 -15.30 -12.80
CA TYR A 73 19.67 -16.21 -13.38
C TYR A 73 19.92 -16.48 -14.86
N SER A 74 21.08 -16.11 -15.39
CA SER A 74 21.45 -16.32 -16.80
C SER A 74 21.79 -17.78 -17.15
N GLY A 75 21.79 -18.69 -16.17
CA GLY A 75 22.25 -20.07 -16.32
C GLY A 75 23.77 -20.25 -16.26
N ARG A 76 24.52 -19.16 -15.97
CA ARG A 76 25.99 -19.15 -15.86
C ARG A 76 26.51 -19.21 -14.42
N PHE A 77 25.61 -19.20 -13.44
CA PHE A 77 25.91 -19.15 -12.02
C PHE A 77 25.06 -20.17 -11.29
N ASP A 78 25.59 -20.70 -10.18
CA ASP A 78 24.84 -21.62 -9.33
C ASP A 78 23.71 -20.88 -8.58
N LEU A 79 22.59 -21.56 -8.45
CA LEU A 79 21.44 -21.08 -7.67
C LEU A 79 21.65 -21.42 -6.20
N ASP A 80 22.38 -20.56 -5.50
CA ASP A 80 22.54 -20.63 -4.05
C ASP A 80 21.29 -20.15 -3.30
N PHE A 81 21.33 -20.23 -1.96
CA PHE A 81 20.25 -19.74 -1.10
C PHE A 81 19.84 -18.28 -1.41
N TYR A 82 20.80 -17.40 -1.70
CA TYR A 82 20.52 -16.00 -2.01
C TYR A 82 19.85 -15.84 -3.38
N ALA A 83 20.16 -16.69 -4.35
CA ALA A 83 19.45 -16.70 -5.63
C ALA A 83 17.97 -17.08 -5.46
N PHE A 84 17.60 -17.83 -4.42
CA PHE A 84 16.18 -18.07 -4.12
C PHE A 84 15.51 -16.95 -3.32
N SER A 85 16.25 -16.23 -2.46
CA SER A 85 15.67 -15.17 -1.62
C SER A 85 15.59 -13.80 -2.31
N THR A 86 16.55 -13.47 -3.17
CA THR A 86 16.67 -12.15 -3.83
C THR A 86 15.45 -11.73 -4.68
N PRO A 87 14.67 -12.62 -5.31
CA PRO A 87 13.42 -12.24 -5.98
C PRO A 87 12.37 -11.63 -5.05
N PHE A 88 12.54 -11.78 -3.73
CA PHE A 88 11.64 -11.24 -2.71
C PHE A 88 12.30 -10.15 -1.86
N THR A 89 13.56 -10.35 -1.45
CA THR A 89 14.23 -9.42 -0.53
C THR A 89 14.56 -8.07 -1.15
N TYR A 90 14.72 -8.02 -2.48
CA TYR A 90 15.05 -6.77 -3.19
C TYR A 90 14.01 -5.66 -2.95
N ALA A 91 12.74 -6.04 -2.73
CA ALA A 91 11.63 -5.12 -2.54
C ALA A 91 11.76 -4.28 -1.26
N PHE A 92 12.58 -4.70 -0.30
CA PHE A 92 12.79 -4.00 0.97
C PHE A 92 14.05 -3.11 0.96
N LEU A 93 14.90 -3.23 -0.07
CA LEU A 93 16.09 -2.40 -0.23
C LEU A 93 15.76 -1.11 -0.96
N HIS A 94 16.41 -0.01 -0.59
CA HIS A 94 16.25 1.28 -1.28
C HIS A 94 17.61 1.93 -1.49
N GLY A 95 17.76 2.58 -2.65
CA GLY A 95 19.02 3.22 -3.07
C GLY A 95 19.29 4.61 -2.46
N GLY A 96 18.37 5.14 -1.66
CA GLY A 96 18.50 6.44 -1.00
C GLY A 96 17.18 6.93 -0.40
N PHE A 97 17.25 8.02 0.37
CA PHE A 97 16.10 8.57 1.08
C PHE A 97 14.95 8.97 0.17
N ALA A 98 15.21 9.66 -0.94
CA ALA A 98 14.15 10.06 -1.88
C ALA A 98 13.45 8.84 -2.48
N HIS A 99 14.22 7.82 -2.88
CA HIS A 99 13.68 6.58 -3.42
C HIS A 99 12.80 5.86 -2.37
N LEU A 100 13.26 5.76 -1.12
CA LEU A 100 12.47 5.21 -0.02
C LEU A 100 11.19 6.01 0.21
N ALA A 101 11.30 7.32 0.40
CA ALA A 101 10.17 8.19 0.74
C ALA A 101 9.05 8.10 -0.31
N VAL A 102 9.40 8.16 -1.60
CA VAL A 102 8.42 7.99 -2.68
C VAL A 102 7.75 6.62 -2.57
N ASN A 103 8.51 5.53 -2.44
CA ASN A 103 7.91 4.20 -2.31
C ASN A 103 6.97 4.11 -1.09
N MET A 104 7.32 4.67 0.06
CA MET A 104 6.47 4.60 1.25
C MET A 104 5.18 5.40 1.09
N VAL A 105 5.23 6.58 0.44
CA VAL A 105 4.04 7.38 0.14
C VAL A 105 3.10 6.62 -0.81
N TRP A 106 3.62 6.04 -1.89
CA TRP A 106 2.81 5.27 -2.84
C TRP A 106 2.31 3.95 -2.24
N LEU A 107 3.13 3.26 -1.43
CA LEU A 107 2.72 2.07 -0.70
C LEU A 107 1.59 2.38 0.29
N ALA A 108 1.68 3.50 1.01
CA ALA A 108 0.61 3.95 1.90
C ALA A 108 -0.68 4.24 1.11
N ALA A 109 -0.57 4.97 0.00
CA ALA A 109 -1.72 5.40 -0.80
C ALA A 109 -2.45 4.23 -1.48
N PHE A 110 -1.72 3.31 -2.09
CA PHE A 110 -2.30 2.20 -2.87
C PHE A 110 -2.41 0.90 -2.08
N GLY A 111 -1.48 0.67 -1.15
CA GLY A 111 -1.47 -0.53 -0.33
C GLY A 111 -2.57 -0.52 0.74
N SER A 112 -2.83 0.60 1.40
CA SER A 112 -3.81 0.65 2.50
C SER A 112 -5.22 0.25 2.07
N PRO A 113 -5.76 0.80 0.98
CA PRO A 113 -7.08 0.39 0.51
C PRO A 113 -7.14 -1.07 0.04
N LEU A 114 -6.09 -1.57 -0.61
CA LEU A 114 -5.99 -2.99 -1.01
C LEU A 114 -5.94 -3.91 0.21
N ALA A 115 -5.13 -3.60 1.21
CA ALA A 115 -5.00 -4.36 2.44
C ALA A 115 -6.32 -4.38 3.23
N ASN A 116 -7.05 -3.28 3.27
CA ASN A 116 -8.39 -3.22 3.88
C ASN A 116 -9.40 -4.14 3.15
N ARG A 117 -9.27 -4.30 1.84
CA ARG A 117 -10.16 -5.18 1.05
C ARG A 117 -9.76 -6.64 1.13
N PHE A 118 -8.45 -6.91 1.06
CA PHE A 118 -7.90 -8.26 0.96
C PHE A 118 -7.72 -8.92 2.32
N GLY A 119 -7.52 -8.13 3.37
CA GLY A 119 -6.95 -8.60 4.63
C GLY A 119 -5.44 -8.84 4.52
N ALA A 120 -4.80 -9.04 5.66
CA ALA A 120 -3.34 -9.07 5.77
C ALA A 120 -2.69 -10.16 4.89
N LEU A 121 -3.14 -11.41 4.99
CA LEU A 121 -2.53 -12.54 4.28
C LEU A 121 -2.58 -12.36 2.75
N ARG A 122 -3.76 -12.04 2.21
CA ARG A 122 -3.94 -11.86 0.77
C ARG A 122 -3.20 -10.62 0.25
N PHE A 123 -3.09 -9.57 1.06
CA PHE A 123 -2.24 -8.43 0.74
C PHE A 123 -0.77 -8.82 0.66
N SER A 124 -0.24 -9.57 1.63
CA SER A 124 1.15 -10.03 1.61
C SER A 124 1.46 -10.93 0.42
N LEU A 125 0.55 -11.85 0.08
CA LEU A 125 0.67 -12.68 -1.12
C LEU A 125 0.62 -11.84 -2.41
N PHE A 126 -0.27 -10.85 -2.45
CA PHE A 126 -0.34 -9.92 -3.59
C PHE A 126 0.96 -9.12 -3.75
N PHE A 127 1.49 -8.56 -2.66
CA PHE A 127 2.77 -7.84 -2.66
C PHE A 127 3.91 -8.72 -3.18
N ALA A 128 4.01 -9.96 -2.69
CA ALA A 128 5.03 -10.91 -3.13
C ALA A 128 4.87 -11.30 -4.60
N ALA A 129 3.64 -11.56 -5.06
CA ALA A 129 3.37 -11.96 -6.43
C ALA A 129 3.68 -10.84 -7.44
N THR A 130 3.29 -9.59 -7.15
CA THR A 130 3.57 -8.45 -8.03
C THR A 130 5.04 -8.05 -8.01
N GLY A 131 5.73 -8.17 -6.87
CA GLY A 131 7.18 -8.05 -6.80
C GLY A 131 7.89 -9.11 -7.64
N LEU A 132 7.47 -10.37 -7.53
CA LEU A 132 8.02 -11.47 -8.33
C LEU A 132 7.79 -11.25 -9.84
N ALA A 133 6.59 -10.83 -10.22
CA ALA A 133 6.29 -10.49 -11.62
C ALA A 133 7.19 -9.36 -12.15
N ALA A 134 7.48 -8.36 -11.31
CA ALA A 134 8.37 -7.26 -11.68
C ALA A 134 9.82 -7.72 -11.94
N VAL A 135 10.38 -8.59 -11.09
CA VAL A 135 11.75 -9.09 -11.32
C VAL A 135 11.83 -10.06 -12.50
N VAL A 136 10.79 -10.86 -12.74
CA VAL A 136 10.70 -11.71 -13.94
C VAL A 136 10.70 -10.86 -15.20
N LEU A 137 9.90 -9.78 -15.21
CA LEU A 137 9.88 -8.83 -16.33
C LEU A 137 11.23 -8.13 -16.49
N PHE A 138 11.82 -7.65 -15.39
CA PHE A 138 13.13 -6.98 -15.42
C PHE A 138 14.22 -7.91 -15.96
N TRP A 139 14.25 -9.17 -15.53
CA TRP A 139 15.17 -10.18 -16.03
C TRP A 139 14.95 -10.49 -17.51
N ALA A 140 13.69 -10.62 -17.96
CA ALA A 140 13.39 -10.87 -19.36
C ALA A 140 13.91 -9.76 -20.30
N VAL A 141 13.90 -8.51 -19.83
CA VAL A 141 14.42 -7.35 -20.58
C VAL A 141 15.95 -7.21 -20.44
N HIS A 142 16.51 -7.56 -19.27
CA HIS A 142 17.93 -7.38 -18.97
C HIS A 142 18.61 -8.66 -18.42
N PRO A 143 18.62 -9.79 -19.16
CA PRO A 143 19.02 -11.09 -18.60
C PRO A 143 20.51 -11.17 -18.23
N LEU A 144 21.35 -10.30 -18.81
CA LEU A 144 22.79 -10.21 -18.53
C LEU A 144 23.16 -8.95 -17.72
N GLY A 145 22.17 -8.24 -17.17
CA GLY A 145 22.38 -7.03 -16.39
C GLY A 145 23.13 -7.27 -15.08
N LEU A 146 24.13 -6.43 -14.81
CA LEU A 146 24.92 -6.44 -13.57
C LEU A 146 24.37 -5.49 -12.49
N ALA A 147 23.52 -4.54 -12.89
CA ALA A 147 22.97 -3.54 -12.00
C ALA A 147 22.03 -4.20 -10.96
N PRO A 148 22.28 -4.03 -9.65
CA PRO A 148 21.35 -4.50 -8.62
C PRO A 148 20.02 -3.77 -8.70
N LEU A 149 18.94 -4.54 -8.80
CA LEU A 149 17.57 -4.03 -8.67
C LEU A 149 17.18 -4.01 -7.20
N VAL A 150 16.65 -2.87 -6.75
CA VAL A 150 16.16 -2.64 -5.38
C VAL A 150 14.89 -1.82 -5.43
N GLY A 151 14.01 -2.01 -4.44
CA GLY A 151 12.85 -1.15 -4.18
C GLY A 151 11.51 -1.85 -4.34
N ALA A 152 10.53 -1.39 -3.55
CA ALA A 152 9.16 -1.92 -3.55
C ALA A 152 8.33 -1.53 -4.80
N SER A 153 8.91 -0.74 -5.70
CA SER A 153 8.21 -0.08 -6.81
C SER A 153 7.53 -1.05 -7.79
N GLY A 154 8.09 -2.24 -7.99
CA GLY A 154 7.46 -3.31 -8.77
C GLY A 154 6.14 -3.78 -8.14
N ALA A 155 6.15 -4.02 -6.83
CA ALA A 155 4.96 -4.41 -6.11
C ALA A 155 3.90 -3.29 -6.08
N ILE A 156 4.36 -2.04 -5.89
CA ILE A 156 3.51 -0.83 -5.89
C ILE A 156 2.85 -0.61 -7.25
N SER A 157 3.58 -0.78 -8.36
CA SER A 157 3.01 -0.71 -9.70
C SER A 157 1.87 -1.73 -9.89
N GLY A 158 2.05 -2.95 -9.36
CA GLY A 158 0.98 -3.95 -9.32
C GLY A 158 -0.23 -3.50 -8.49
N MET A 159 0.00 -2.86 -7.34
CA MET A 159 -1.08 -2.29 -6.52
C MET A 159 -1.83 -1.16 -7.23
N MET A 160 -1.13 -0.31 -7.98
CA MET A 160 -1.73 0.73 -8.82
C MET A 160 -2.61 0.12 -9.92
N GLY A 161 -2.14 -0.95 -10.58
CA GLY A 161 -2.94 -1.69 -11.56
C GLY A 161 -4.20 -2.31 -10.94
N ALA A 162 -4.07 -2.93 -9.77
CA ALA A 162 -5.22 -3.46 -9.03
C ALA A 162 -6.18 -2.36 -8.57
N ALA A 163 -5.68 -1.22 -8.09
CA ALA A 163 -6.49 -0.06 -7.76
C ALA A 163 -7.30 0.45 -8.96
N ALA A 164 -6.66 0.59 -10.13
CA ALA A 164 -7.33 0.96 -11.38
C ALA A 164 -8.42 -0.06 -11.74
N ARG A 165 -8.16 -1.36 -11.51
CA ARG A 165 -9.11 -2.45 -11.78
C ARG A 165 -10.36 -2.42 -10.89
N PHE A 166 -10.22 -2.03 -9.63
CA PHE A 166 -11.35 -1.98 -8.68
C PHE A 166 -12.15 -0.69 -8.74
N GLY A 167 -11.57 0.38 -9.29
CA GLY A 167 -12.20 1.71 -9.36
C GLY A 167 -12.31 2.38 -7.99
N PHE A 168 -12.08 3.70 -7.94
CA PHE A 168 -12.17 4.49 -6.72
C PHE A 168 -13.66 4.76 -6.37
N ARG A 169 -14.38 3.79 -5.81
CA ARG A 169 -15.66 4.08 -5.14
C ARG A 169 -15.37 4.43 -3.69
N THR A 170 -15.28 5.73 -3.43
CA THR A 170 -15.12 6.27 -2.08
C THR A 170 -16.49 6.29 -1.42
N ASP A 171 -16.79 5.29 -0.60
CA ASP A 171 -17.93 5.37 0.30
C ASP A 171 -17.51 6.17 1.55
N ARG A 172 -17.80 7.48 1.54
CA ARG A 172 -17.52 8.38 2.67
C ARG A 172 -18.44 8.14 3.87
N SER A 173 -19.47 7.32 3.74
CA SER A 173 -20.45 7.08 4.82
C SER A 173 -20.04 5.97 5.79
N SER A 174 -19.19 5.02 5.35
CA SER A 174 -18.86 3.83 6.13
C SER A 174 -17.50 3.88 6.86
N GLY A 175 -16.74 4.97 6.73
CA GLY A 175 -15.40 5.10 7.33
C GLY A 175 -14.38 4.07 6.80
N LYS A 176 -14.69 3.38 5.70
CA LYS A 176 -13.86 2.33 5.08
C LYS A 176 -13.21 2.82 3.79
N ALA A 177 -12.01 2.30 3.50
CA ALA A 177 -11.10 2.80 2.48
C ALA A 177 -11.63 2.75 1.02
N ALA A 178 -11.03 3.59 0.17
CA ALA A 178 -11.48 4.06 -1.14
C ALA A 178 -11.59 3.05 -2.32
N PHE A 179 -11.61 1.73 -2.09
CA PHE A 179 -11.79 0.72 -3.17
C PHE A 179 -12.88 -0.32 -2.86
N ALA A 180 -14.04 0.12 -2.33
CA ALA A 180 -15.15 -0.79 -2.03
C ALA A 180 -15.95 -1.25 -3.28
N GLY A 181 -15.64 -0.73 -4.47
CA GLY A 181 -16.40 -1.01 -5.70
C GLY A 181 -16.29 -2.45 -6.23
N ALA A 182 -17.31 -2.90 -6.97
CA ALA A 182 -17.18 -4.12 -7.76
C ALA A 182 -16.06 -3.95 -8.80
N PRO A 183 -15.29 -5.01 -9.11
CA PRO A 183 -14.30 -4.95 -10.19
C PRO A 183 -14.99 -4.51 -11.49
N LEU A 184 -14.38 -3.57 -12.25
CA LEU A 184 -14.80 -3.24 -13.63
C LEU A 184 -15.02 -4.50 -14.52
N PRO A 185 -16.03 -4.54 -15.39
CA PRO A 185 -16.20 -5.67 -16.31
C PRO A 185 -14.99 -5.82 -17.26
N MET A 186 -14.63 -7.05 -17.61
CA MET A 186 -13.53 -7.35 -18.54
C MET A 186 -13.95 -7.31 -20.02
N ALA A 187 -15.22 -7.02 -20.29
CA ALA A 187 -15.80 -6.98 -21.63
C ALA A 187 -15.98 -5.51 -22.06
N ALA A 188 -15.38 -5.17 -23.20
CA ALA A 188 -15.74 -4.06 -24.06
C ALA A 188 -16.51 -4.62 -25.27
#